data_AF-A0AAN4IEP7-F1
#
_entry.id   AF-A0AAN4IEP7-F1
#
_cell.length_a   1.000
_cell.length_b   1.000
_cell.length_c   1.000
_cell.angle_alpha   90.00
_cell.angle_beta   90.00
_cell.angle_gamma   90.00
#
_symmetry.space_group_name_H-M   'P 1'
#
loop_
_entity.id
_entity.type
_entity.pdbx_description
1 polymer ?
#
loop_
_entity_poly.entity_id
_entity_poly.type
_entity_poly.pdbx_seq_one_letter_code
_entity_poly.pdbx_strand_id
1 'polypeptide(L)'
;MKENKNFAVRETNITVRGDKEISHPIFLRMLEMMRGRGFTVGSDPRIDRDYAILSKDHFAGSKGDLLFIADKYNTGARIEFYQEINVENRNGGRYDFNKFKKMPYLIQKRFLVERKHIEDFLLQEGLSCDSDPELETSYDKVFHKLNEPSRHWRSDNLPNYNALDKDGVRISNGEVKYFRNRKGVLMRGTVYHNINNMWWVIVNKDHYTNLAAFELFNLDTVTENSIKKLIRRSGHNNPKSRFVPTDEQLKDWKRKAKQAGREGRVQFANSILEYLYEINWLSRKFQFVIKETNRLGLVETEGNPYFLGMRMGERKCDPPKTLPLYPKPRHMSGTESGWVENIRDYVSHGKPTVSRWFCKDQNGEGGQAYLWPEVRERLLKIGAHV
;
A
#
# COMPACT_ATOMS: atom_id res chain seq x y z
N MET A 1 -38.54 29.48 -4.51
CA MET A 1 -37.20 28.86 -4.38
C MET A 1 -36.23 29.98 -4.06
N LYS A 2 -35.51 29.95 -2.92
CA LYS A 2 -34.36 30.84 -2.75
C LYS A 2 -33.37 30.47 -3.84
N GLU A 3 -33.05 31.40 -4.74
CA GLU A 3 -31.94 31.27 -5.68
C GLU A 3 -30.68 31.10 -4.84
N ASN A 4 -30.23 29.85 -4.65
CA ASN A 4 -29.00 29.56 -3.93
C ASN A 4 -27.83 29.97 -4.83
N LYS A 5 -27.49 31.27 -4.78
CA LYS A 5 -26.29 31.87 -5.35
C LYS A 5 -25.09 31.46 -4.50
N ASN A 6 -24.46 30.36 -4.89
CA ASN A 6 -23.40 29.75 -4.10
C ASN A 6 -22.20 29.46 -5.00
N PHE A 7 -21.00 29.51 -4.43
CA PHE A 7 -19.81 28.95 -5.06
C PHE A 7 -19.16 27.91 -4.14
N ALA A 8 -18.43 26.98 -4.72
CA ALA A 8 -17.70 25.96 -3.97
C ALA A 8 -16.30 25.79 -4.55
N VAL A 9 -15.32 25.68 -3.66
CA VAL A 9 -13.93 25.40 -3.97
C VAL A 9 -13.63 23.96 -3.55
N ARG A 10 -13.12 23.16 -4.48
CA ARG A 10 -12.73 21.77 -4.25
C ARG A 10 -11.38 21.51 -4.90
N GLU A 11 -10.35 21.37 -4.07
CA GLU A 11 -8.97 21.20 -4.54
C GLU A 11 -8.52 22.35 -5.47
N THR A 12 -8.39 22.09 -6.78
CA THR A 12 -8.05 23.09 -7.82
C THR A 12 -9.26 23.55 -8.64
N ASN A 13 -10.48 23.14 -8.26
CA ASN A 13 -11.73 23.48 -8.93
C ASN A 13 -12.47 24.57 -8.17
N ILE A 14 -13.02 25.54 -8.89
CA ILE A 14 -13.95 26.53 -8.36
C ILE A 14 -15.22 26.46 -9.22
N THR A 15 -16.36 26.22 -8.57
CA THR A 15 -17.66 26.12 -9.22
C THR A 15 -18.57 27.23 -8.73
N VAL A 16 -19.11 27.99 -9.67
CA VAL A 16 -20.20 28.96 -9.45
C VAL A 16 -21.51 28.26 -9.78
N ARG A 17 -22.44 28.20 -8.83
CA ARG A 17 -23.75 27.55 -8.99
C ARG A 17 -24.84 28.60 -9.14
N GLY A 18 -25.83 28.28 -9.96
CA GLY A 18 -27.00 29.12 -10.20
C GLY A 18 -27.42 29.09 -11.66
N ASP A 19 -28.66 29.51 -11.93
CA ASP A 19 -29.20 29.58 -13.29
C ASP A 19 -28.30 30.42 -14.19
N LYS A 20 -28.26 30.08 -15.49
CA LYS A 20 -27.36 30.68 -16.49
C LYS A 20 -27.46 32.21 -16.53
N GLU A 21 -28.64 32.77 -16.29
CA GLU A 21 -28.91 34.21 -16.26
C GLU A 21 -28.12 34.92 -15.16
N ILE A 22 -27.76 34.20 -14.10
CA ILE A 22 -27.05 34.72 -12.92
C ILE A 22 -25.59 34.28 -12.98
N SER A 23 -25.32 32.99 -13.19
CA SER A 23 -23.98 32.42 -13.10
C SER A 23 -23.08 32.84 -14.26
N HIS A 24 -23.60 32.96 -15.49
CA HIS A 24 -22.77 33.27 -16.65
C HIS A 24 -22.22 34.71 -16.61
N PRO A 25 -23.01 35.76 -16.32
CA PRO A 25 -22.48 37.12 -16.23
C PRO A 25 -21.42 37.27 -15.14
N ILE A 26 -21.64 36.67 -13.97
CA ILE A 26 -20.70 36.70 -12.84
C ILE A 26 -19.40 35.99 -13.23
N PHE A 27 -19.50 34.82 -13.87
CA PHE A 27 -18.35 34.05 -14.31
C PHE A 27 -17.53 34.80 -15.38
N LEU A 28 -18.18 35.48 -16.33
CA LEU A 28 -17.47 36.27 -17.33
C LEU A 28 -16.75 37.47 -16.70
N ARG A 29 -17.37 38.16 -15.74
CA ARG A 29 -16.69 39.22 -14.96
C ARG A 29 -15.52 38.67 -14.15
N MET A 30 -15.63 37.47 -13.59
CA MET A 30 -14.54 36.78 -12.90
C MET A 30 -13.36 36.53 -13.86
N LEU A 31 -13.62 36.04 -15.07
CA LEU A 31 -12.57 35.85 -16.09
C LEU A 31 -11.92 37.17 -16.52
N GLU A 32 -12.69 38.26 -16.60
CA GLU A 32 -12.15 39.59 -16.90
C GLU A 32 -11.26 40.11 -15.75
N MET A 33 -11.70 39.93 -14.50
CA MET A 33 -10.87 40.21 -13.32
C MET A 33 -9.56 39.41 -13.36
N MET A 34 -9.62 38.12 -13.74
CA MET A 34 -8.42 37.30 -13.93
C MET A 34 -7.50 37.85 -15.03
N ARG A 35 -8.05 38.36 -16.15
CA ARG A 35 -7.24 39.05 -17.18
C ARG A 35 -6.51 40.25 -16.59
N GLY A 36 -7.21 41.09 -15.83
CA GLY A 36 -6.61 42.25 -15.13
C GLY A 36 -5.49 41.86 -14.17
N ARG A 37 -5.52 40.62 -13.63
CA ARG A 37 -4.47 40.06 -12.79
C ARG A 37 -3.33 39.40 -13.58
N GLY A 38 -3.35 39.45 -14.91
CA GLY A 38 -2.28 38.93 -15.77
C GLY A 38 -2.48 37.49 -16.23
N PHE A 39 -3.71 36.96 -16.21
CA PHE A 39 -4.02 35.74 -16.96
C PHE A 39 -4.23 36.05 -18.44
N THR A 40 -3.66 35.21 -19.30
CA THR A 40 -4.14 35.08 -20.67
C THR A 40 -5.40 34.24 -20.63
N VAL A 41 -6.51 34.75 -21.20
CA VAL A 41 -7.80 34.06 -21.24
C VAL A 41 -8.31 34.04 -22.68
N GLY A 42 -8.81 32.91 -23.15
CA GLY A 42 -9.37 32.75 -24.50
C GLY A 42 -10.29 31.54 -24.58
N SER A 43 -10.78 31.23 -25.78
CA SER A 43 -11.50 29.98 -26.04
C SER A 43 -10.57 28.78 -25.85
N ASP A 44 -11.09 27.64 -25.40
CA ASP A 44 -10.30 26.40 -25.32
C ASP A 44 -9.88 25.97 -26.75
N PRO A 45 -8.57 25.98 -27.09
CA PRO A 45 -8.13 25.70 -28.46
C PRO A 45 -8.51 24.32 -28.98
N ARG A 46 -8.62 23.33 -28.07
CA ARG A 46 -9.05 21.98 -28.45
C ARG A 46 -10.53 21.97 -28.81
N ILE A 47 -11.37 22.62 -28.00
CA ILE A 47 -12.80 22.70 -28.25
C ILE A 47 -13.08 23.54 -29.49
N ASP A 48 -12.36 24.64 -29.69
CA ASP A 48 -12.52 25.48 -30.88
C ASP A 48 -12.22 24.71 -32.18
N ARG A 49 -11.16 23.89 -32.17
CA ARG A 49 -10.77 23.04 -33.30
C ARG A 49 -11.74 21.88 -33.54
N ASP A 50 -12.07 21.13 -32.49
CA ASP A 50 -12.77 19.84 -32.63
C ASP A 50 -14.30 19.99 -32.52
N TYR A 51 -14.78 21.05 -31.86
CA TYR A 51 -16.18 21.26 -31.48
C TYR A 51 -16.57 22.75 -31.48
N ALA A 52 -16.33 23.47 -32.58
CA ALA A 52 -16.52 24.93 -32.69
C ALA A 52 -17.86 25.46 -32.13
N ILE A 53 -18.96 24.70 -32.25
CA ILE A 53 -20.28 25.07 -31.71
C ILE A 53 -20.30 25.22 -30.17
N LEU A 54 -19.42 24.52 -29.47
CA LEU A 54 -19.26 24.57 -28.02
C LEU A 54 -18.25 25.65 -27.58
N SER A 55 -17.44 26.19 -28.49
CA SER A 55 -16.35 27.14 -28.19
C SER A 55 -16.80 28.35 -27.36
N LYS A 56 -18.04 28.83 -27.59
CA LYS A 56 -18.65 29.95 -26.83
C LYS A 56 -18.82 29.70 -25.32
N ASP A 57 -18.81 28.45 -24.90
CA ASP A 57 -19.05 28.02 -23.51
C ASP A 57 -17.79 27.43 -22.85
N HIS A 58 -16.70 27.26 -23.59
CA HIS A 58 -15.45 26.68 -23.12
C HIS A 58 -14.28 27.66 -23.24
N PHE A 59 -13.56 27.84 -22.14
CA PHE A 59 -12.45 28.78 -22.03
C PHE A 59 -11.19 28.06 -21.56
N ALA A 60 -10.04 28.59 -21.95
CA ALA A 60 -8.75 28.15 -21.42
C ALA A 60 -7.84 29.37 -21.23
N GLY A 61 -6.81 29.19 -20.41
CA GLY A 61 -5.87 30.25 -20.16
C GLY A 61 -4.71 29.87 -19.26
N SER A 62 -3.87 30.85 -18.99
CA SER A 62 -2.60 30.64 -18.30
C SER A 62 -2.10 31.90 -17.62
N LYS A 63 -1.38 31.73 -16.51
CA LYS A 63 -0.54 32.76 -15.89
C LYS A 63 0.82 32.17 -15.59
N GLY A 64 1.73 32.25 -16.57
CA GLY A 64 2.94 31.44 -16.60
C GLY A 64 2.57 29.96 -16.65
N ASP A 65 3.19 29.15 -15.81
CA ASP A 65 2.97 27.69 -15.75
C ASP A 65 1.69 27.26 -15.02
N LEU A 66 0.92 28.20 -14.47
CA LEU A 66 -0.40 27.92 -13.90
C LEU A 66 -1.45 28.01 -15.01
N LEU A 67 -1.94 26.85 -15.44
CA LEU A 67 -2.91 26.70 -16.53
C LEU A 67 -4.31 26.53 -15.95
N PHE A 68 -5.33 26.91 -16.72
CA PHE A 68 -6.72 26.59 -16.39
C PHE A 68 -7.53 26.23 -17.62
N ILE A 69 -8.58 25.46 -17.37
CA ILE A 69 -9.72 25.26 -18.27
C ILE A 69 -10.98 25.72 -17.54
N ALA A 70 -11.96 26.17 -18.29
CA ALA A 70 -13.20 26.68 -17.76
C ALA A 70 -14.36 26.34 -18.69
N ASP A 71 -15.53 26.12 -18.11
CA ASP A 71 -16.73 25.79 -18.85
C ASP A 71 -17.98 26.38 -18.18
N LYS A 72 -18.92 26.86 -18.99
CA LYS A 72 -20.26 27.29 -18.55
C LYS A 72 -21.28 26.22 -18.91
N TYR A 73 -22.27 26.03 -18.06
CA TYR A 73 -23.39 25.12 -18.27
C TYR A 73 -24.68 25.74 -17.72
N ASN A 74 -25.84 25.13 -17.97
CA ASN A 74 -27.14 25.76 -17.67
C ASN A 74 -27.35 26.12 -16.19
N THR A 75 -26.71 25.39 -15.29
CA THR A 75 -26.86 25.52 -13.83
C THR A 75 -25.60 26.05 -13.13
N GLY A 76 -24.66 26.63 -13.89
CA GLY A 76 -23.45 27.19 -13.31
C GLY A 76 -22.30 27.37 -14.28
N ALA A 77 -21.12 27.56 -13.71
CA ALA A 77 -19.86 27.57 -14.43
C ALA A 77 -18.76 27.01 -13.53
N ARG A 78 -17.69 26.50 -14.14
CA ARG A 78 -16.55 25.91 -13.44
C ARG A 78 -15.25 26.38 -14.06
N ILE A 79 -14.24 26.55 -13.21
CA ILE A 79 -12.84 26.69 -13.59
C ILE A 79 -12.00 25.64 -12.85
N GLU A 80 -11.07 25.01 -13.55
CA GLU A 80 -10.15 24.02 -13.02
C GLU A 80 -8.71 24.41 -13.35
N PHE A 81 -7.86 24.48 -12.31
CA PHE A 81 -6.45 24.80 -12.44
C PHE A 81 -5.57 23.55 -12.47
N TYR A 82 -4.50 23.59 -13.26
CA TYR A 82 -3.52 22.52 -13.42
C TYR A 82 -2.14 23.08 -13.86
N GLN A 83 -1.18 22.18 -14.06
CA GLN A 83 0.18 22.47 -14.51
C GLN A 83 0.71 21.29 -15.32
N GLU A 84 1.73 21.51 -16.17
CA GLU A 84 2.30 20.49 -17.06
C GLU A 84 3.78 20.16 -16.78
N ILE A 85 4.30 20.51 -15.60
CA ILE A 85 5.70 20.26 -15.19
C ILE A 85 5.83 18.87 -14.55
N ASN A 86 5.07 18.62 -13.47
CA ASN A 86 5.08 17.36 -12.73
C ASN A 86 3.86 16.52 -13.14
N VAL A 87 3.99 15.76 -14.23
CA VAL A 87 2.87 15.03 -14.84
C VAL A 87 3.06 13.52 -14.71
N GLU A 88 2.03 12.81 -14.22
CA GLU A 88 2.01 11.34 -14.21
C GLU A 88 1.10 10.77 -15.30
N ASN A 89 -0.01 11.45 -15.59
CA ASN A 89 -0.95 11.01 -16.60
C ASN A 89 -0.39 11.20 -18.02
N ARG A 90 -0.47 10.15 -18.84
CA ARG A 90 -0.03 10.17 -20.25
C ARG A 90 -0.74 11.23 -21.11
N ASN A 91 -1.92 11.67 -20.68
CA ASN A 91 -2.71 12.67 -21.40
C ASN A 91 -2.48 14.11 -20.92
N GLY A 92 -1.50 14.34 -20.03
CA GLY A 92 -1.16 15.66 -19.50
C GLY A 92 -1.63 15.88 -18.05
N GLY A 93 -1.05 16.89 -17.40
CA GLY A 93 -1.32 17.25 -16.01
C GLY A 93 -2.76 17.72 -15.77
N ARG A 94 -3.47 18.16 -16.82
CA ARG A 94 -4.94 18.34 -16.79
C ARG A 94 -5.67 17.11 -16.24
N TYR A 95 -5.19 15.90 -16.51
CA TYR A 95 -5.86 14.65 -16.13
C TYR A 95 -5.25 13.99 -14.90
N ASP A 96 -4.36 14.69 -14.19
CA ASP A 96 -3.81 14.21 -12.94
C ASP A 96 -4.82 14.32 -11.79
N PHE A 97 -4.75 13.34 -10.88
CA PHE A 97 -5.33 13.43 -9.55
C PHE A 97 -4.41 14.20 -8.60
N ASN A 98 -4.98 14.82 -7.56
CA ASN A 98 -4.22 15.60 -6.56
C ASN A 98 -3.35 16.68 -7.21
N LYS A 99 -3.89 17.38 -8.22
CA LYS A 99 -3.22 18.42 -9.01
C LYS A 99 -2.51 19.44 -8.13
N PHE A 100 -3.16 19.92 -7.06
CA PHE A 100 -2.55 20.89 -6.16
C PHE A 100 -1.27 20.35 -5.50
N LYS A 101 -1.29 19.09 -5.04
CA LYS A 101 -0.11 18.46 -4.41
C LYS A 101 1.04 18.24 -5.40
N LYS A 102 0.73 18.05 -6.68
CA LYS A 102 1.72 17.86 -7.76
C LYS A 102 2.34 19.17 -8.24
N MET A 103 1.66 20.30 -8.06
CA MET A 103 2.21 21.60 -8.44
C MET A 103 3.55 21.86 -7.73
N PRO A 104 4.59 22.31 -8.44
CA PRO A 104 5.79 22.89 -7.83
C PRO A 104 5.44 23.99 -6.82
N TYR A 105 6.27 24.17 -5.79
CA TYR A 105 5.99 25.07 -4.66
C TYR A 105 5.55 26.50 -5.08
N LEU A 106 6.27 27.12 -6.02
CA LEU A 106 5.93 28.48 -6.49
C LEU A 106 4.59 28.53 -7.23
N ILE A 107 4.22 27.46 -7.94
CA ILE A 107 2.93 27.34 -8.60
C ILE A 107 1.82 27.11 -7.57
N GLN A 108 2.06 26.31 -6.53
CA GLN A 108 1.11 26.17 -5.41
C GLN A 108 0.83 27.52 -4.76
N LYS A 109 1.88 28.30 -4.46
CA LYS A 109 1.71 29.63 -3.85
C LYS A 109 0.98 30.59 -4.78
N ARG A 110 1.29 30.58 -6.07
CA ARG A 110 0.55 31.35 -7.08
C ARG A 110 -0.92 30.95 -7.11
N PHE A 111 -1.23 29.66 -7.19
CA PHE A 111 -2.60 29.16 -7.16
C PHE A 111 -3.35 29.63 -5.91
N LEU A 112 -2.76 29.51 -4.72
CA LEU A 112 -3.42 29.96 -3.48
C LEU A 112 -3.75 31.46 -3.48
N VAL A 113 -2.84 32.29 -4.03
CA VAL A 113 -3.09 33.74 -4.18
C VAL A 113 -4.24 33.99 -5.16
N GLU A 114 -4.22 33.36 -6.33
CA GLU A 114 -5.27 33.55 -7.33
C GLU A 114 -6.62 33.00 -6.86
N ARG A 115 -6.62 31.85 -6.17
CA ARG A 115 -7.79 31.26 -5.51
C ARG A 115 -8.42 32.26 -4.54
N LYS A 116 -7.62 32.87 -3.66
CA LYS A 116 -8.10 33.87 -2.69
C LYS A 116 -8.75 35.06 -3.38
N HIS A 117 -8.14 35.60 -4.43
CA HIS A 117 -8.73 36.73 -5.17
C HIS A 117 -10.03 36.36 -5.90
N ILE A 118 -10.13 35.12 -6.41
CA ILE A 118 -11.37 34.63 -7.00
C ILE A 118 -12.45 34.49 -5.92
N GLU A 119 -12.13 33.90 -4.77
CA GLU A 119 -13.05 33.78 -3.64
C GLU A 119 -13.54 35.16 -3.17
N ASP A 120 -12.63 36.11 -2.95
CA ASP A 120 -12.95 37.48 -2.55
C ASP A 120 -13.87 38.18 -3.57
N PHE A 121 -13.60 38.01 -4.87
CA PHE A 121 -14.44 38.53 -5.94
C PHE A 121 -15.86 37.94 -5.91
N LEU A 122 -15.99 36.62 -5.76
CA LEU A 122 -17.29 35.96 -5.73
C LEU A 122 -18.10 36.35 -4.48
N LEU A 123 -17.44 36.57 -3.34
CA LEU A 123 -18.08 37.10 -2.14
C LEU A 123 -18.58 38.54 -2.36
N GLN A 124 -17.80 39.40 -3.03
CA GLN A 124 -18.20 40.77 -3.36
C GLN A 124 -19.38 40.83 -4.34
N GLU A 125 -19.49 39.85 -5.24
CA GLU A 125 -20.64 39.66 -6.15
C GLU A 125 -21.89 39.11 -5.43
N GLY A 126 -21.81 38.87 -4.12
CA GLY A 126 -22.94 38.48 -3.28
C GLY A 126 -23.23 36.98 -3.26
N LEU A 127 -22.29 36.14 -3.68
CA LEU A 127 -22.44 34.69 -3.55
C LEU A 127 -22.01 34.21 -2.16
N SER A 128 -22.65 33.15 -1.70
CA SER A 128 -22.24 32.43 -0.49
C SER A 128 -21.22 31.34 -0.80
N CYS A 129 -20.24 31.15 0.08
CA CYS A 129 -19.27 30.07 -0.02
C CYS A 129 -19.86 28.77 0.58
N ASP A 130 -20.02 27.75 -0.25
CA ASP A 130 -20.45 26.37 0.09
C ASP A 130 -19.28 25.39 -0.09
N SER A 131 -18.05 25.88 0.13
CA SER A 131 -16.85 25.04 0.14
C SER A 131 -16.81 24.22 1.43
N ASP A 132 -16.22 23.03 1.36
CA ASP A 132 -15.94 22.26 2.57
C ASP A 132 -15.01 23.10 3.48
N PRO A 133 -15.24 23.16 4.80
CA PRO A 133 -14.40 23.94 5.69
C PRO A 133 -12.96 23.41 5.68
N GLU A 134 -11.99 24.32 5.76
CA GLU A 134 -10.59 23.94 5.99
C GLU A 134 -10.44 23.49 7.44
N LEU A 135 -10.45 22.16 7.65
CA LEU A 135 -10.28 21.56 8.97
C LEU A 135 -8.80 21.29 9.21
N GLU A 136 -8.21 21.91 10.23
CA GLU A 136 -6.79 21.76 10.52
C GLU A 136 -6.52 20.44 11.25
N THR A 137 -7.20 20.23 12.37
CA THR A 137 -6.87 19.13 13.27
C THR A 137 -7.61 17.84 12.89
N SER A 138 -7.03 16.72 13.29
CA SER A 138 -7.66 15.40 13.18
C SER A 138 -8.96 15.32 13.96
N TYR A 139 -9.04 16.05 15.08
CA TYR A 139 -10.26 16.17 15.85
C TYR A 139 -11.36 16.85 15.02
N ASP A 140 -11.06 18.01 14.45
CA ASP A 140 -12.02 18.77 13.63
C ASP A 140 -12.48 17.95 12.41
N LYS A 141 -11.55 17.24 11.76
CA LYS A 141 -11.85 16.33 10.63
C LYS A 141 -12.83 15.22 11.02
N VAL A 142 -12.55 14.53 12.14
CA VAL A 142 -13.40 13.43 12.59
C VAL A 142 -14.76 13.95 13.06
N PHE A 143 -14.80 15.04 13.83
CA PHE A 143 -16.05 15.62 14.34
C PHE A 143 -16.92 16.25 13.25
N HIS A 144 -16.32 16.87 12.25
CA HIS A 144 -17.04 17.33 11.06
C HIS A 144 -17.74 16.15 10.36
N LYS A 145 -17.08 14.99 10.27
CA LYS A 145 -17.66 13.76 9.71
C LYS A 145 -18.69 13.09 10.64
N LEU A 146 -18.56 13.25 11.95
CA LEU A 146 -19.55 12.78 12.93
C LEU A 146 -20.83 13.60 12.87
N ASN A 147 -20.70 14.91 12.65
CA ASN A 147 -21.80 15.87 12.65
C ASN A 147 -22.39 16.11 11.24
N GLU A 148 -21.93 15.39 10.22
CA GLU A 148 -22.40 15.56 8.84
C GLU A 148 -23.89 15.18 8.75
N PRO A 149 -24.80 16.05 8.26
CA PRO A 149 -26.24 15.75 8.21
C PRO A 149 -26.60 14.53 7.36
N SER A 150 -25.76 14.20 6.37
CA SER A 150 -25.85 13.04 5.49
C SER A 150 -25.47 11.73 6.18
N ARG A 151 -24.98 11.77 7.41
CA ARG A 151 -24.51 10.59 8.13
C ARG A 151 -25.67 9.67 8.50
N HIS A 152 -25.72 8.53 7.82
CA HIS A 152 -26.77 7.53 8.01
C HIS A 152 -26.57 6.61 9.23
N TRP A 153 -25.40 6.61 9.86
CA TRP A 153 -25.05 5.68 10.94
C TRP A 153 -24.80 6.43 12.25
N ARG A 154 -25.70 6.26 13.22
CA ARG A 154 -25.51 6.72 14.60
C ARG A 154 -24.79 5.64 15.40
N SER A 155 -23.93 6.06 16.32
CA SER A 155 -23.25 5.15 17.27
C SER A 155 -24.20 4.51 18.28
N ASP A 156 -25.41 5.04 18.39
CA ASP A 156 -26.41 4.60 19.33
C ASP A 156 -26.96 3.25 18.84
N ASN A 157 -26.71 2.19 19.61
CA ASN A 157 -27.14 0.80 19.34
C ASN A 157 -26.50 0.10 18.12
N LEU A 158 -25.17 0.18 17.98
CA LEU A 158 -24.44 -0.63 17.02
C LEU A 158 -24.55 -2.15 17.30
N PRO A 159 -24.69 -3.01 16.29
CA PRO A 159 -24.67 -4.45 16.48
C PRO A 159 -23.28 -4.92 16.95
N ASN A 160 -23.24 -6.02 17.71
CA ASN A 160 -22.00 -6.50 18.34
C ASN A 160 -20.85 -6.72 17.33
N TYR A 161 -21.12 -7.27 16.15
CA TYR A 161 -20.08 -7.50 15.12
C TYR A 161 -19.43 -6.20 14.60
N ASN A 162 -20.02 -5.04 14.86
CA ASN A 162 -19.49 -3.72 14.52
C ASN A 162 -18.88 -2.97 15.71
N ALA A 163 -19.20 -3.40 16.94
CA ALA A 163 -18.93 -2.65 18.17
C ALA A 163 -18.09 -3.41 19.19
N LEU A 164 -17.78 -4.68 18.97
CA LEU A 164 -16.89 -5.44 19.84
C LEU A 164 -15.45 -5.34 19.34
N ASP A 165 -14.53 -5.10 20.28
CA ASP A 165 -13.11 -5.07 20.03
C ASP A 165 -12.53 -6.49 19.84
N LYS A 166 -11.21 -6.61 19.64
CA LYS A 166 -10.51 -7.89 19.46
C LYS A 166 -10.88 -8.93 20.53
N ASP A 167 -11.08 -8.47 21.77
CA ASP A 167 -11.27 -9.32 22.95
C ASP A 167 -12.76 -9.42 23.35
N GLY A 168 -13.67 -8.96 22.48
CA GLY A 168 -15.11 -9.03 22.73
C GLY A 168 -15.66 -7.94 23.65
N VAL A 169 -14.88 -6.89 23.94
CA VAL A 169 -15.32 -5.76 24.76
C VAL A 169 -15.99 -4.70 23.87
N ARG A 170 -17.16 -4.22 24.27
CA ARG A 170 -17.89 -3.20 23.50
C ARG A 170 -17.17 -1.85 23.54
N ILE A 171 -16.95 -1.26 22.36
CA ILE A 171 -16.29 0.03 22.15
C ILE A 171 -17.30 1.16 22.27
N SER A 172 -16.94 2.22 22.99
CA SER A 172 -17.74 3.45 23.08
C SER A 172 -17.04 4.64 22.42
N ASN A 173 -17.80 5.56 21.84
CA ASN A 173 -17.26 6.81 21.32
C ASN A 173 -16.56 7.61 22.41
N GLY A 174 -15.38 8.17 22.11
CA GLY A 174 -14.56 8.91 23.06
C GLY A 174 -13.67 8.04 23.95
N GLU A 175 -13.76 6.71 23.86
CA GLU A 175 -12.88 5.81 24.61
C GLU A 175 -11.44 5.83 24.06
N VAL A 176 -10.47 5.60 24.93
CA VAL A 176 -9.08 5.35 24.50
C VAL A 176 -8.91 3.86 24.26
N LYS A 177 -8.60 3.48 23.01
CA LYS A 177 -8.24 2.10 22.67
C LYS A 177 -6.78 2.02 22.22
N TYR A 178 -6.23 0.82 22.36
CA TYR A 178 -4.92 0.47 21.84
C TYR A 178 -5.07 -0.32 20.55
N PHE A 179 -4.05 -0.21 19.71
CA PHE A 179 -3.97 -0.95 18.46
C PHE A 179 -2.51 -1.16 18.07
N ARG A 180 -2.29 -1.97 17.02
CA ARG A 180 -0.96 -2.19 16.46
C ARG A 180 -0.93 -1.59 15.06
N ASN A 181 0.04 -0.72 14.76
CA ASN A 181 0.21 -0.24 13.39
C ASN A 181 0.72 -1.37 12.47
N ARG A 182 0.88 -1.10 11.17
CA ARG A 182 1.40 -2.08 10.20
C ARG A 182 2.77 -2.69 10.56
N LYS A 183 3.56 -2.04 11.42
CA LYS A 183 4.86 -2.53 11.91
C LYS A 183 4.75 -3.30 13.24
N GLY A 184 3.55 -3.50 13.78
CA GLY A 184 3.34 -4.14 15.09
C GLY A 184 3.64 -3.22 16.28
N VAL A 185 3.85 -1.92 16.05
CA VAL A 185 4.10 -0.95 17.14
C VAL A 185 2.80 -0.72 17.88
N LEU A 186 2.86 -0.76 19.22
CA LEU A 186 1.73 -0.39 20.07
C LEU A 186 1.44 1.11 19.93
N MET A 187 0.21 1.42 19.54
CA MET A 187 -0.32 2.77 19.42
C MET A 187 -1.55 2.88 20.33
N ARG A 188 -1.94 4.11 20.63
CA ARG A 188 -3.20 4.42 21.31
C ARG A 188 -3.86 5.62 20.64
N GLY A 189 -5.17 5.73 20.77
CA GLY A 189 -5.91 6.89 20.32
C GLY A 189 -7.34 6.89 20.84
N THR A 190 -8.00 8.03 20.68
CA THR A 190 -9.41 8.19 21.02
C THR A 190 -10.27 7.73 19.85
N VAL A 191 -11.24 6.86 20.11
CA VAL A 191 -12.01 6.19 19.05
C VAL A 191 -13.41 6.77 18.89
N TYR A 192 -13.87 6.85 17.63
CA TYR A 192 -15.22 7.24 17.27
C TYR A 192 -15.73 6.37 16.13
N HIS A 193 -16.96 5.89 16.25
CA HIS A 193 -17.57 5.04 15.24
C HIS A 193 -17.61 5.75 13.88
N ASN A 194 -17.36 5.02 12.81
CA ASN A 194 -17.47 5.52 11.45
C ASN A 194 -18.62 4.84 10.71
N ILE A 195 -18.38 3.66 10.15
CA ILE A 195 -19.32 2.88 9.34
C ILE A 195 -19.03 1.40 9.51
N ASN A 196 -20.06 0.55 9.55
CA ASN A 196 -19.93 -0.89 9.80
C ASN A 196 -19.06 -1.13 11.04
N ASN A 197 -18.07 -2.01 10.92
CA ASN A 197 -17.08 -2.31 11.95
C ASN A 197 -15.89 -1.37 11.93
N MET A 198 -15.92 -0.27 11.18
CA MET A 198 -14.82 0.70 11.09
C MET A 198 -14.99 1.82 12.11
N TRP A 199 -13.88 2.19 12.74
CA TRP A 199 -13.76 3.19 13.78
C TRP A 199 -12.64 4.16 13.43
N TRP A 200 -12.94 5.45 13.48
CA TRP A 200 -11.93 6.49 13.46
C TRP A 200 -11.14 6.45 14.76
N VAL A 201 -9.82 6.54 14.66
CA VAL A 201 -8.90 6.60 15.80
C VAL A 201 -8.05 7.85 15.66
N ILE A 202 -8.30 8.84 16.53
CA ILE A 202 -7.51 10.05 16.62
C ILE A 202 -6.25 9.73 17.43
N VAL A 203 -5.10 9.76 16.77
CA VAL A 203 -3.80 9.42 17.38
C VAL A 203 -3.14 10.66 17.98
N ASN A 204 -3.19 11.78 17.25
CA ASN A 204 -2.69 13.08 17.69
C ASN A 204 -3.36 14.21 16.90
N LYS A 205 -2.89 15.46 17.10
CA LYS A 205 -3.43 16.66 16.44
C LYS A 205 -3.49 16.52 14.92
N ASP A 206 -2.51 15.90 14.29
CA ASP A 206 -2.32 15.94 12.83
C ASP A 206 -2.57 14.58 12.16
N HIS A 207 -2.78 13.52 12.94
CA HIS A 207 -3.02 12.18 12.44
C HIS A 207 -4.21 11.48 13.11
N TYR A 208 -5.13 11.01 12.27
CA TYR A 208 -6.13 10.00 12.57
C TYR A 208 -6.09 8.87 11.53
N THR A 209 -6.61 7.71 11.89
CA THR A 209 -6.70 6.53 11.02
C THR A 209 -8.08 5.88 11.15
N ASN A 210 -8.46 5.03 10.19
CA ASN A 210 -9.66 4.19 10.25
C ASN A 210 -9.23 2.75 10.50
N LEU A 211 -9.74 2.10 11.55
CA LEU A 211 -9.41 0.73 11.91
C LEU A 211 -10.68 -0.09 12.14
N ALA A 212 -10.62 -1.40 11.89
CA ALA A 212 -11.73 -2.27 12.23
C ALA A 212 -11.81 -2.47 13.75
N ALA A 213 -13.02 -2.72 14.28
CA ALA A 213 -13.27 -2.91 15.70
C ALA A 213 -12.38 -4.03 16.29
N PHE A 214 -12.23 -5.14 15.57
CA PHE A 214 -11.39 -6.29 15.97
C PHE A 214 -9.87 -6.02 15.93
N GLU A 215 -9.42 -4.85 15.47
CA GLU A 215 -8.02 -4.42 15.55
C GLU A 215 -7.73 -3.60 16.82
N LEU A 216 -8.79 -3.15 17.50
CA LEU A 216 -8.74 -2.38 18.72
C LEU A 216 -8.78 -3.33 19.93
N PHE A 217 -8.15 -2.93 21.03
CA PHE A 217 -8.16 -3.69 22.29
C PHE A 217 -7.81 -2.80 23.48
N ASN A 218 -8.08 -3.31 24.68
CA ASN A 218 -7.57 -2.76 25.93
C ASN A 218 -6.30 -3.51 26.35
N LEU A 219 -5.33 -2.81 26.94
CA LEU A 219 -4.05 -3.44 27.34
C LEU A 219 -4.23 -4.53 28.39
N ASP A 220 -5.18 -4.34 29.29
CA ASP A 220 -5.31 -5.15 30.50
C ASP A 220 -6.31 -6.31 30.35
N THR A 221 -7.01 -6.42 29.21
CA THR A 221 -8.02 -7.47 29.00
C THR A 221 -7.40 -8.85 28.86
N VAL A 222 -6.27 -8.96 28.14
CA VAL A 222 -5.53 -10.22 27.98
C VAL A 222 -4.03 -9.95 28.07
N THR A 223 -3.28 -10.82 28.74
CA THR A 223 -1.83 -10.68 28.93
C THR A 223 -1.08 -10.48 27.61
N GLU A 224 -1.54 -11.05 26.49
CA GLU A 224 -0.92 -10.86 25.16
C GLU A 224 -0.89 -9.39 24.70
N ASN A 225 -1.88 -8.58 25.10
CA ASN A 225 -2.00 -7.20 24.62
C ASN A 225 -0.91 -6.29 25.18
N SER A 226 -0.55 -6.51 26.45
CA SER A 226 0.53 -5.80 27.16
C SER A 226 1.92 -6.29 26.77
N ILE A 227 2.03 -7.49 26.17
CA ILE A 227 3.30 -7.95 25.60
C ILE A 227 3.72 -6.93 24.55
N LYS A 228 4.89 -6.32 24.75
CA LYS A 228 5.59 -5.62 23.68
C LYS A 228 5.88 -6.69 22.63
N LYS A 229 5.01 -6.80 21.60
CA LYS A 229 5.39 -7.50 20.38
C LYS A 229 6.67 -6.82 19.94
N LEU A 230 7.80 -7.51 20.15
CA LEU A 230 9.03 -7.19 19.48
C LEU A 230 8.59 -7.02 18.04
N ILE A 231 8.70 -5.80 17.52
CA ILE A 231 8.73 -5.60 16.09
C ILE A 231 9.75 -6.65 15.66
N ARG A 232 9.32 -7.73 15.00
CA ARG A 232 10.27 -8.50 14.21
C ARG A 232 10.75 -7.46 13.25
N ARG A 233 11.91 -6.87 13.58
CA ARG A 233 12.55 -5.82 12.80
C ARG A 233 12.41 -6.32 11.38
N SER A 234 11.88 -5.49 10.47
CA SER A 234 12.00 -5.79 9.05
C SER A 234 13.41 -6.32 8.87
N GLY A 235 13.57 -7.48 8.23
CA GLY A 235 14.86 -8.17 8.24
C GLY A 235 16.02 -7.29 7.77
N HIS A 236 15.77 -6.14 7.14
CA HIS A 236 16.66 -4.98 6.98
C HIS A 236 17.54 -4.61 8.21
N ASN A 237 17.05 -4.81 9.44
CA ASN A 237 17.82 -4.55 10.68
C ASN A 237 18.22 -5.85 11.41
N ASN A 238 18.04 -7.02 10.81
CA ASN A 238 18.70 -8.26 11.25
C ASN A 238 20.17 -8.17 10.78
N PRO A 239 21.18 -8.17 11.68
CA PRO A 239 22.58 -8.14 11.26
C PRO A 239 22.93 -9.22 10.23
N LYS A 240 22.24 -10.36 10.25
CA LYS A 240 22.42 -11.45 9.29
C LYS A 240 21.93 -11.13 7.87
N SER A 241 21.01 -10.19 7.67
CA SER A 241 20.61 -9.77 6.32
C SER A 241 21.67 -8.90 5.64
N ARG A 242 22.50 -8.22 6.44
CA ARG A 242 23.68 -7.48 6.01
C ARG A 242 24.94 -8.35 5.92
N PHE A 243 24.79 -9.66 6.17
CA PHE A 243 25.90 -10.59 6.03
C PHE A 243 26.30 -10.67 4.56
N VAL A 244 27.45 -10.07 4.26
CA VAL A 244 28.14 -10.22 2.99
C VAL A 244 29.41 -11.02 3.30
N PRO A 245 29.49 -12.29 2.89
CA PRO A 245 30.70 -13.06 3.07
C PRO A 245 31.86 -12.42 2.30
N THR A 246 33.08 -12.54 2.81
CA THR A 246 34.26 -12.10 2.06
C THR A 246 34.53 -13.03 0.87
N ASP A 247 35.25 -12.54 -0.14
CA ASP A 247 35.63 -13.36 -1.29
C ASP A 247 36.40 -14.62 -0.90
N GLU A 248 37.20 -14.56 0.17
CA GLU A 248 37.93 -15.70 0.72
C GLU A 248 36.98 -16.74 1.32
N GLN A 249 35.96 -16.31 2.06
CA GLN A 249 34.94 -17.20 2.63
C GLN A 249 34.15 -17.89 1.51
N LEU A 250 33.75 -17.16 0.47
CA LEU A 250 33.05 -17.73 -0.68
C LEU A 250 33.91 -18.77 -1.41
N LYS A 251 35.21 -18.48 -1.60
CA LYS A 251 36.16 -19.43 -2.21
C LYS A 251 36.31 -20.69 -1.36
N ASP A 252 36.45 -20.56 -0.03
CA ASP A 252 36.57 -21.69 0.88
C ASP A 252 35.31 -22.57 0.89
N TRP A 253 34.13 -21.98 0.98
CA TRP A 253 32.87 -22.73 0.98
C TRP A 253 32.62 -23.43 -0.34
N LYS A 254 32.88 -22.77 -1.48
CA LYS A 254 32.82 -23.42 -2.81
C LYS A 254 33.81 -24.58 -2.91
N ARG A 255 35.03 -24.43 -2.39
CA ARG A 255 36.04 -25.49 -2.34
C ARG A 255 35.56 -26.68 -1.50
N LYS A 256 35.05 -26.43 -0.29
CA LYS A 256 34.50 -27.47 0.60
C LYS A 256 33.32 -28.20 -0.03
N ALA A 257 32.39 -27.47 -0.64
CA ALA A 257 31.25 -28.06 -1.34
C ALA A 257 31.68 -28.95 -2.52
N LYS A 258 32.73 -28.55 -3.25
CA LYS A 258 33.31 -29.36 -4.34
C LYS A 258 34.01 -30.61 -3.81
N GLN A 259 34.79 -30.49 -2.73
CA GLN A 259 35.51 -31.59 -2.10
C GLN A 259 34.59 -32.63 -1.45
N ALA A 260 33.42 -32.22 -0.95
CA ALA A 260 32.45 -33.10 -0.30
C ALA A 260 31.84 -34.16 -1.23
N GLY A 261 32.05 -34.07 -2.55
CA GLY A 261 31.55 -35.05 -3.51
C GLY A 261 30.02 -35.07 -3.57
N ARG A 262 29.44 -36.17 -4.06
CA ARG A 262 27.97 -36.29 -4.20
C ARG A 262 27.29 -36.61 -2.86
N GLU A 263 27.87 -37.50 -2.08
CA GLU A 263 27.36 -37.92 -0.77
C GLU A 263 27.34 -36.77 0.24
N GLY A 264 28.43 -36.01 0.35
CA GLY A 264 28.47 -34.85 1.23
C GLY A 264 27.50 -33.74 0.79
N ARG A 265 27.28 -33.56 -0.52
CA ARG A 265 26.25 -32.63 -1.02
C ARG A 265 24.83 -33.08 -0.66
N VAL A 266 24.55 -34.39 -0.64
CA VAL A 266 23.26 -34.93 -0.15
C VAL A 266 23.06 -34.59 1.33
N GLN A 267 24.09 -34.75 2.16
CA GLN A 267 24.01 -34.38 3.58
C GLN A 267 23.75 -32.88 3.76
N PHE A 268 24.47 -32.02 3.03
CA PHE A 268 24.24 -30.58 3.05
C PHE A 268 22.82 -30.22 2.59
N ALA A 269 22.35 -30.81 1.50
CA ALA A 269 20.99 -30.61 0.99
C ALA A 269 19.92 -31.01 2.01
N ASN A 270 20.08 -32.15 2.68
CA ASN A 270 19.14 -32.62 3.68
C ASN A 270 19.10 -31.70 4.90
N SER A 271 20.25 -31.14 5.32
CA SER A 271 20.30 -30.16 6.41
C SER A 271 19.52 -28.87 6.09
N ILE A 272 19.47 -28.47 4.81
CA ILE A 272 18.65 -27.33 4.37
C ILE A 272 17.17 -27.69 4.37
N LEU A 273 16.80 -28.84 3.82
CA LEU A 273 15.40 -29.28 3.79
C LEU A 273 14.82 -29.47 5.20
N GLU A 274 15.61 -30.00 6.12
CA GLU A 274 15.25 -30.11 7.53
C GLU A 274 15.01 -28.73 8.15
N TYR A 275 15.93 -27.79 7.95
CA TYR A 275 15.75 -26.43 8.46
C TYR A 275 14.53 -25.72 7.85
N LEU A 276 14.27 -25.90 6.56
CA LEU A 276 13.09 -25.35 5.89
C LEU A 276 11.79 -25.96 6.45
N TYR A 277 11.80 -27.23 6.84
CA TYR A 277 10.67 -27.85 7.54
C TYR A 277 10.49 -27.27 8.95
N GLU A 278 11.56 -27.13 9.74
CA GLU A 278 11.53 -26.59 11.11
C GLU A 278 10.93 -25.18 11.18
N ILE A 279 11.22 -24.33 10.18
CA ILE A 279 10.68 -22.97 10.11
C ILE A 279 9.28 -22.90 9.46
N ASN A 280 8.64 -24.05 9.22
CA ASN A 280 7.33 -24.20 8.55
C ASN A 280 7.31 -23.63 7.11
N TRP A 281 8.43 -23.73 6.38
CA TRP A 281 8.50 -23.34 4.97
C TRP A 281 8.05 -24.46 4.03
N LEU A 282 8.26 -25.70 4.47
CA LEU A 282 7.78 -26.91 3.80
C LEU A 282 6.64 -27.48 4.64
N SER A 283 5.58 -27.92 3.98
CA SER A 283 4.48 -28.64 4.65
C SER A 283 4.87 -30.08 4.97
N ARG A 284 6.00 -30.57 4.45
CA ARG A 284 6.47 -31.95 4.57
C ARG A 284 7.99 -31.98 4.73
N LYS A 285 8.48 -32.95 5.50
CA LYS A 285 9.89 -33.23 5.67
C LYS A 285 10.37 -34.13 4.54
N PHE A 286 11.16 -33.53 3.65
CA PHE A 286 11.77 -34.22 2.50
C PHE A 286 13.23 -34.56 2.79
N GLN A 287 13.69 -35.69 2.25
CA GLN A 287 15.09 -36.09 2.28
C GLN A 287 15.52 -36.66 0.93
N PHE A 288 16.70 -36.26 0.47
CA PHE A 288 17.38 -36.92 -0.64
C PHE A 288 18.13 -38.15 -0.16
N VAL A 289 18.06 -39.21 -0.96
CA VAL A 289 18.76 -40.48 -0.71
C VAL A 289 19.49 -40.92 -1.97
N ILE A 290 20.60 -41.63 -1.82
CA ILE A 290 21.26 -42.29 -2.95
C ILE A 290 20.68 -43.71 -3.03
N LYS A 291 20.05 -44.03 -4.16
CA LYS A 291 19.52 -45.37 -4.41
C LYS A 291 20.67 -46.33 -4.72
N GLU A 292 20.42 -47.63 -4.59
CA GLU A 292 21.35 -48.70 -5.01
C GLU A 292 21.82 -48.55 -6.46
N THR A 293 20.95 -48.01 -7.33
CA THR A 293 21.26 -47.67 -8.73
C THR A 293 22.21 -46.48 -8.90
N ASN A 294 22.78 -45.95 -7.82
CA ASN A 294 23.56 -44.71 -7.76
C ASN A 294 22.79 -43.50 -8.33
N ARG A 295 21.45 -43.55 -8.38
CA ARG A 295 20.58 -42.44 -8.76
C ARG A 295 20.11 -41.70 -7.51
N LEU A 296 19.90 -40.39 -7.65
CA LEU A 296 19.30 -39.62 -6.56
C LEU A 296 17.83 -40.03 -6.41
N GLY A 297 17.37 -40.17 -5.18
CA GLY A 297 15.99 -40.41 -4.77
C GLY A 297 15.49 -39.30 -3.86
N LEU A 298 14.17 -39.17 -3.74
CA LEU A 298 13.51 -38.27 -2.81
C LEU A 298 12.51 -39.08 -1.98
N VAL A 299 12.55 -38.90 -0.67
CA VAL A 299 11.60 -39.52 0.26
C VAL A 299 10.93 -38.45 1.13
N GLU A 300 9.68 -38.69 1.45
CA GLU A 300 8.90 -37.93 2.43
C GLU A 300 8.86 -38.76 3.72
N THR A 301 9.41 -38.21 4.81
CA THR A 301 9.50 -38.90 6.11
C THR A 301 8.42 -38.45 7.09
N GLU A 302 7.93 -37.22 6.92
CA GLU A 302 6.97 -36.60 7.84
C GLU A 302 6.09 -35.61 7.08
N GLY A 303 4.78 -35.62 7.33
CA GLY A 303 3.88 -34.55 6.92
C GLY A 303 3.59 -33.64 8.10
N ASN A 304 3.63 -32.32 7.90
CA ASN A 304 3.16 -31.38 8.90
C ASN A 304 1.61 -31.49 8.94
N PRO A 305 1.01 -32.01 10.03
CA PRO A 305 -0.43 -32.17 10.09
C PRO A 305 -1.15 -30.82 10.15
N TYR A 306 -0.46 -29.71 10.45
CA TYR A 306 -1.03 -28.37 10.53
C TYR A 306 -0.13 -27.33 9.84
N PHE A 307 -0.46 -27.00 8.59
CA PHE A 307 0.21 -25.93 7.85
C PHE A 307 -0.71 -24.71 7.79
N LEU A 308 -0.22 -23.54 8.22
CA LEU A 308 -0.98 -22.28 8.28
C LEU A 308 -2.34 -22.41 9.01
N GLY A 309 -2.42 -23.26 10.03
CA GLY A 309 -3.63 -23.45 10.84
C GLY A 309 -4.67 -24.41 10.25
N MET A 310 -4.42 -25.01 9.09
CA MET A 310 -5.31 -26.02 8.47
C MET A 310 -4.71 -27.43 8.57
N ARG A 311 -5.56 -28.44 8.77
CA ARG A 311 -5.12 -29.84 8.85
C ARG A 311 -4.76 -30.37 7.47
N MET A 312 -3.49 -30.66 7.21
CA MET A 312 -2.97 -31.00 5.87
C MET A 312 -2.51 -32.45 5.69
N GLY A 313 -2.40 -33.26 6.75
CA GLY A 313 -1.97 -34.65 6.59
C GLY A 313 -1.69 -35.43 7.88
N GLU A 314 -1.11 -36.62 7.71
CA GLU A 314 -0.66 -37.52 8.78
C GLU A 314 0.74 -37.15 9.29
N ARG A 315 0.99 -37.40 10.58
CA ARG A 315 2.08 -36.78 11.35
C ARG A 315 3.45 -37.46 11.18
N LYS A 316 3.52 -38.71 10.71
CA LYS A 316 4.77 -39.45 10.48
C LYS A 316 4.47 -40.62 9.55
N CYS A 317 5.24 -40.78 8.47
CA CYS A 317 5.08 -41.88 7.53
C CYS A 317 6.08 -42.99 7.88
N ASP A 318 5.56 -44.15 8.28
CA ASP A 318 6.36 -45.36 8.50
C ASP A 318 5.75 -46.54 7.71
N PRO A 319 6.40 -47.03 6.64
CA PRO A 319 7.72 -46.63 6.14
C PRO A 319 7.73 -45.29 5.36
N PRO A 320 8.89 -44.62 5.19
CA PRO A 320 9.02 -43.39 4.42
C PRO A 320 8.45 -43.51 3.00
N LYS A 321 7.75 -42.47 2.54
CA LYS A 321 7.08 -42.49 1.24
C LYS A 321 8.04 -42.03 0.15
N THR A 322 8.34 -42.92 -0.82
CA THR A 322 9.18 -42.56 -1.97
C THR A 322 8.43 -41.66 -2.93
N LEU A 323 9.06 -40.56 -3.35
CA LEU A 323 8.50 -39.60 -4.30
C LEU A 323 9.29 -39.61 -5.63
N PRO A 324 8.60 -39.42 -6.77
CA PRO A 324 9.28 -39.25 -8.04
C PRO A 324 10.04 -37.91 -8.06
N LEU A 325 11.33 -37.96 -8.39
CA LEU A 325 12.14 -36.76 -8.66
C LEU A 325 11.82 -36.14 -10.04
N TYR A 326 11.33 -36.99 -10.95
CA TYR A 326 10.93 -36.66 -12.30
C TYR A 326 9.72 -37.52 -12.68
N PRO A 327 8.67 -36.95 -13.30
CA PRO A 327 8.33 -35.52 -13.36
C PRO A 327 7.88 -34.99 -11.99
N LYS A 328 7.66 -33.67 -11.89
CA LYS A 328 7.22 -33.00 -10.66
C LYS A 328 6.06 -33.75 -9.97
N PRO A 329 6.16 -34.10 -8.68
CA PRO A 329 5.06 -34.75 -7.96
C PRO A 329 3.80 -33.90 -8.01
N ARG A 330 2.65 -34.49 -8.39
CA ARG A 330 1.36 -33.78 -8.44
C ARG A 330 0.88 -33.29 -7.07
N HIS A 331 1.43 -33.85 -5.99
CA HIS A 331 1.01 -33.57 -4.60
C HIS A 331 1.89 -32.56 -3.87
N MET A 332 2.79 -31.85 -4.57
CA MET A 332 3.70 -30.87 -3.99
C MET A 332 3.31 -29.46 -4.42
N SER A 333 3.33 -28.49 -3.50
CA SER A 333 3.04 -27.10 -3.85
C SER A 333 4.08 -26.54 -4.84
N GLY A 334 3.72 -25.46 -5.54
CA GLY A 334 4.67 -24.75 -6.42
C GLY A 334 5.95 -24.38 -5.70
N THR A 335 5.84 -23.89 -4.47
CA THR A 335 6.97 -23.47 -3.64
C THR A 335 7.88 -24.62 -3.25
N GLU A 336 7.33 -25.68 -2.66
CA GLU A 336 8.10 -26.86 -2.26
C GLU A 336 8.79 -27.50 -3.45
N SER A 337 8.09 -27.59 -4.59
CA SER A 337 8.66 -28.14 -5.81
C SER A 337 9.84 -27.32 -6.32
N GLY A 338 9.77 -26.00 -6.20
CA GLY A 338 10.87 -25.15 -6.61
C GLY A 338 12.08 -25.21 -5.65
N TRP A 339 11.86 -25.47 -4.36
CA TRP A 339 12.95 -25.70 -3.41
C TRP A 339 13.64 -27.05 -3.65
N VAL A 340 12.85 -28.12 -3.76
CA VAL A 340 13.35 -29.47 -4.04
C VAL A 340 14.09 -29.51 -5.37
N GLU A 341 13.57 -28.85 -6.41
CA GLU A 341 14.23 -28.75 -7.73
C GLU A 341 15.60 -28.07 -7.64
N ASN A 342 15.67 -26.89 -7.00
CA ASN A 342 16.93 -26.17 -6.92
C ASN A 342 17.98 -26.90 -6.09
N ILE A 343 17.58 -27.48 -4.94
CA ILE A 343 18.50 -28.24 -4.09
C ILE A 343 18.95 -29.52 -4.81
N ARG A 344 18.06 -30.19 -5.55
CA ARG A 344 18.41 -31.34 -6.41
C ARG A 344 19.47 -30.95 -7.43
N ASP A 345 19.34 -29.79 -8.06
CA ASP A 345 20.30 -29.33 -9.08
C ASP A 345 21.67 -29.01 -8.47
N TYR A 346 21.70 -28.48 -7.25
CA TYR A 346 22.92 -28.34 -6.46
C TYR A 346 23.56 -29.72 -6.16
N VAL A 347 22.77 -30.69 -5.69
CA VAL A 347 23.27 -32.06 -5.41
C VAL A 347 23.80 -32.75 -6.67
N SER A 348 23.11 -32.56 -7.80
CA SER A 348 23.44 -33.25 -9.06
C SER A 348 24.63 -32.59 -9.76
N HIS A 349 24.61 -31.26 -9.91
CA HIS A 349 25.55 -30.52 -10.76
C HIS A 349 26.56 -29.68 -9.98
N GLY A 350 26.35 -29.47 -8.68
CA GLY A 350 27.20 -28.60 -7.85
C GLY A 350 27.03 -27.12 -8.20
N LYS A 351 25.96 -26.77 -8.93
CA LYS A 351 25.68 -25.41 -9.37
C LYS A 351 24.93 -24.66 -8.27
N PRO A 352 25.28 -23.39 -8.00
CA PRO A 352 24.58 -22.55 -7.03
C PRO A 352 23.27 -21.99 -7.63
N THR A 353 22.27 -22.84 -7.83
CA THR A 353 21.04 -22.51 -8.59
C THR A 353 19.91 -21.93 -7.72
N VAL A 354 20.09 -21.83 -6.40
CA VAL A 354 19.01 -21.43 -5.47
C VAL A 354 18.76 -19.91 -5.48
N SER A 355 19.49 -19.14 -6.30
CA SER A 355 19.41 -17.67 -6.34
C SER A 355 18.03 -17.11 -6.71
N ARG A 356 17.21 -17.83 -7.49
CA ARG A 356 15.87 -17.37 -7.92
C ARG A 356 14.92 -16.99 -6.79
N TRP A 357 15.15 -17.49 -5.58
CA TRP A 357 14.36 -17.16 -4.38
C TRP A 357 14.74 -15.82 -3.74
N PHE A 358 15.83 -15.21 -4.18
CA PHE A 358 16.43 -14.01 -3.60
C PHE A 358 16.65 -12.88 -4.63
N CYS A 359 16.47 -13.15 -5.94
CA CYS A 359 16.77 -12.20 -7.02
C CYS A 359 15.57 -11.32 -7.40
N LYS A 360 15.65 -10.02 -7.06
CA LYS A 360 15.02 -8.91 -7.81
C LYS A 360 15.79 -7.57 -7.71
N ASP A 361 17.08 -7.62 -7.42
CA ASP A 361 18.01 -6.54 -7.73
C ASP A 361 19.45 -7.09 -7.86
N GLN A 362 20.39 -6.24 -8.24
CA GLN A 362 21.76 -6.63 -8.61
C GLN A 362 22.68 -7.00 -7.42
N ASN A 363 22.20 -6.97 -6.18
CA ASN A 363 23.03 -7.21 -4.98
C ASN A 363 22.48 -8.28 -4.02
N GLY A 364 21.35 -8.92 -4.33
CA GLY A 364 20.68 -9.85 -3.42
C GLY A 364 19.63 -9.19 -2.51
N GLU A 365 19.10 -8.03 -2.91
CA GLU A 365 18.01 -7.27 -2.33
C GLU A 365 16.79 -7.19 -3.29
N GLY A 366 16.28 -8.35 -3.73
CA GLY A 366 14.85 -8.37 -4.01
C GLY A 366 14.11 -7.83 -2.78
N GLY A 367 12.98 -7.11 -2.94
CA GLY A 367 12.22 -6.50 -1.82
C GLY A 367 11.71 -7.46 -0.74
N GLN A 368 12.13 -8.73 -0.78
CA GLN A 368 11.89 -9.79 0.20
C GLN A 368 13.15 -10.58 0.59
N ALA A 369 14.32 -10.32 0.02
CA ALA A 369 15.55 -11.06 0.31
C ALA A 369 16.02 -10.87 1.77
N TYR A 370 15.67 -9.74 2.38
CA TYR A 370 15.87 -9.49 3.80
C TYR A 370 15.00 -10.38 4.71
N LEU A 371 13.96 -11.05 4.20
CA LEU A 371 13.04 -11.83 5.03
C LEU A 371 13.66 -13.14 5.53
N TRP A 372 14.66 -13.70 4.84
CA TRP A 372 15.18 -15.05 5.12
C TRP A 372 16.72 -15.12 5.19
N PRO A 373 17.37 -14.25 5.98
CA PRO A 373 18.83 -14.17 6.00
C PRO A 373 19.50 -15.44 6.50
N GLU A 374 18.86 -16.20 7.40
CA GLU A 374 19.37 -17.47 7.90
C GLU A 374 19.35 -18.57 6.82
N VAL A 375 18.32 -18.58 5.96
CA VAL A 375 18.24 -19.53 4.83
C VAL A 375 19.32 -19.20 3.81
N ARG A 376 19.50 -17.91 3.48
CA ARG A 376 20.55 -17.42 2.57
C ARG A 376 21.95 -17.77 3.09
N GLU A 377 22.23 -17.50 4.37
CA GLU A 377 23.51 -17.79 5.01
C GLU A 377 23.85 -19.29 4.95
N ARG A 378 22.88 -20.16 5.25
CA ARG A 378 23.08 -21.62 5.19
C ARG A 378 23.37 -22.10 3.77
N LEU A 379 22.68 -21.54 2.77
CA LEU A 379 22.92 -21.87 1.35
C LEU A 379 24.30 -21.40 0.88
N LEU A 380 24.77 -20.24 1.33
CA LEU A 380 26.12 -19.74 1.03
C LEU A 380 27.19 -20.66 1.63
N LYS A 381 27.03 -21.10 2.88
CA LYS A 381 27.98 -21.99 3.56
C LYS A 381 28.17 -23.35 2.88
N ILE A 382 27.14 -23.83 2.20
CA ILE A 382 27.21 -25.08 1.42
C ILE A 382 27.50 -24.83 -0.06
N GLY A 383 27.70 -23.58 -0.51
CA GLY A 383 27.96 -23.28 -1.92
C GLY A 383 26.77 -23.50 -2.86
N ALA A 384 25.55 -23.53 -2.33
CA ALA A 384 24.30 -23.66 -3.11
C ALA A 384 23.73 -22.30 -3.57
N HIS A 385 24.35 -21.19 -3.17
CA HIS A 385 24.01 -19.81 -3.54
C HIS A 385 25.27 -19.00 -3.90
N VAL A 386 25.09 -17.85 -4.55
CA VAL A 386 26.15 -16.92 -4.97
C VAL A 386 26.06 -15.65 -4.16
#